data_AF-A0A3F2U2E3-F1
#
_entry.id   AF-A0A3F2U2E3-F1
#
_cell.length_a   1.000
_cell.length_b   1.000
_cell.length_c   1.000
_cell.angle_alpha   90.00
_cell.angle_beta   90.00
_cell.angle_gamma   90.00
#
_symmetry.space_group_name_H-M   'P 1'
#
loop_
_entity.id
_entity.type
_entity.pdbx_description
1 polymer ?
#
loop_
_entity_poly.entity_id
_entity_poly.type
_entity_poly.pdbx_seq_one_letter_code
_entity_poly.pdbx_strand_id
1 'polypeptide(L)' 'MKRFVAVQEPTCTWAVLDTVENVPAEFGDVVLIGLGMGQAMKLASLANAEQPIRIGEGRIAGTRLRLVMAKAA' A
#
# COMPACT_ATOMS: atom_id res chain seq x y z
N MET A 1 0.36 14.24 -11.42
CA MET A 1 -0.75 13.64 -10.64
C MET A 1 -0.18 12.44 -9.89
N LYS A 2 -0.57 12.17 -8.64
CA LYS A 2 -0.08 10.98 -7.89
C LYS A 2 -0.98 9.79 -8.22
N ARG A 3 -0.40 8.65 -8.62
CA ARG A 3 -1.13 7.41 -8.98
C ARG A 3 -1.59 6.66 -7.74
N PHE A 4 -0.76 6.60 -6.71
CA PHE A 4 -1.09 5.91 -5.47
C PHE A 4 -1.53 6.90 -4.41
N VAL A 5 -2.71 6.71 -3.82
CA VAL A 5 -3.26 7.63 -2.82
C VAL A 5 -3.70 6.88 -1.57
N ALA A 6 -3.41 7.43 -0.39
CA ALA A 6 -3.92 6.89 0.86
C ALA A 6 -5.37 7.33 1.04
N VAL A 7 -6.29 6.39 1.22
CA VAL A 7 -7.72 6.63 1.41
C VAL A 7 -8.19 6.01 2.71
N GLN A 8 -9.13 6.66 3.39
CA GLN A 8 -9.75 6.10 4.59
C GLN A 8 -10.86 5.12 4.18
N GLU A 9 -10.83 3.93 4.77
CA GLU A 9 -11.87 2.92 4.60
C GLU A 9 -13.04 3.18 5.58
N PRO A 10 -14.25 2.68 5.28
CA PRO A 10 -15.41 2.83 6.17
C PRO A 10 -15.19 2.29 7.60
N THR A 11 -14.26 1.35 7.76
CA THR A 11 -13.87 0.71 9.03
C THR A 11 -12.87 1.54 9.85
N CYS A 12 -12.65 2.81 9.51
CA CYS A 12 -11.67 3.70 10.13
C CYS A 12 -10.20 3.25 9.96
N THR A 13 -9.95 2.24 9.14
CA THR A 13 -8.63 1.85 8.64
C THR A 13 -8.30 2.62 7.37
N TRP A 14 -7.11 2.39 6.81
CA TRP A 14 -6.63 3.07 5.61
C TRP A 14 -6.17 2.07 4.55
N ALA A 15 -6.33 2.43 3.30
CA ALA A 15 -5.85 1.68 2.16
C ALA A 15 -4.96 2.55 1.26
N VAL A 16 -4.15 1.91 0.41
CA VAL A 16 -3.52 2.58 -0.73
C VAL A 16 -4.35 2.24 -1.97
N LEU A 17 -4.86 3.25 -2.67
CA LEU A 17 -5.62 3.10 -3.90
C LEU A 17 -4.74 3.41 -5.10
N ASP A 18 -4.77 2.58 -6.14
CA ASP A 18 -4.27 2.92 -7.46
C ASP A 18 -5.37 3.69 -8.21
N THR A 19 -5.17 4.98 -8.45
CA THR A 19 -6.16 5.83 -9.11
C THR A 19 -6.31 5.56 -10.60
N VAL A 20 -5.37 4.85 -11.23
CA VAL A 20 -5.46 4.50 -12.66
C VAL A 20 -6.44 3.34 -12.85
N GLU A 21 -6.26 2.29 -12.05
CA GLU A 21 -7.08 1.08 -12.11
C GLU A 21 -8.35 1.18 -11.22
N ASN A 22 -8.41 2.20 -10.35
CA ASN A 22 -9.49 2.42 -9.38
C ASN A 22 -9.72 1.20 -8.45
N VAL A 23 -8.64 0.54 -8.04
CA VAL A 23 -8.64 -0.61 -7.13
C VAL A 23 -7.61 -0.40 -6.02
N PRO A 24 -7.75 -1.09 -4.87
CA PRO A 24 -6.68 -1.13 -3.87
C PRO A 24 -5.37 -1.58 -4.49
N ALA A 25 -4.30 -0.88 -4.17
CA ALA A 25 -2.97 -1.21 -4.64
C ALA A 25 -2.50 -2.53 -4.03
N GLU A 26 -1.81 -3.32 -4.84
CA GLU A 26 -1.26 -4.60 -4.44
C GLU A 26 0.27 -4.52 -4.37
N PHE A 27 0.84 -5.29 -3.44
CA PHE A 27 2.27 -5.50 -3.31
C PHE A 27 2.55 -7.00 -3.31
N GLY A 28 3.05 -7.53 -4.44
CA GLY A 28 3.02 -8.97 -4.67
C GLY A 28 1.57 -9.46 -4.66
N ASP A 29 1.29 -10.51 -3.89
CA ASP A 29 -0.07 -11.08 -3.73
C ASP A 29 -0.85 -10.48 -2.54
N VAL A 30 -0.41 -9.32 -2.03
CA VAL A 30 -1.03 -8.70 -0.84
C VAL A 30 -1.63 -7.35 -1.17
N VAL A 31 -2.92 -7.25 -0.86
CA VAL A 31 -3.71 -6.03 -0.99
C VAL A 31 -3.41 -5.06 0.16
N LEU A 32 -3.12 -3.79 -0.15
CA LEU A 32 -2.76 -2.75 0.82
C LEU A 32 -4.02 -2.09 1.44
N ILE A 33 -4.74 -2.86 2.25
CA ILE A 33 -5.95 -2.45 3.00
C ILE A 33 -5.77 -2.68 4.51
N GLY A 34 -6.64 -2.11 5.34
CA GLY A 34 -6.60 -2.34 6.79
C GLY A 34 -5.40 -1.68 7.49
N LEU A 35 -4.77 -0.70 6.88
CA LEU A 35 -3.55 -0.05 7.36
C LEU A 35 -3.85 1.05 8.38
N GLY A 36 -2.83 1.41 9.17
CA GLY A 36 -2.84 2.70 9.87
C GLY A 36 -2.60 3.87 8.91
N MET A 37 -3.14 5.05 9.23
CA MET A 37 -3.00 6.28 8.42
C MET A 37 -1.55 6.56 8.00
N GLY A 38 -0.62 6.57 8.96
CA GLY A 38 0.78 6.86 8.69
C GLY A 38 1.46 5.81 7.80
N GLN A 39 1.05 4.54 7.92
CA GLN A 39 1.52 3.47 7.04
C GLN A 39 1.01 3.68 5.61
N ALA A 40 -0.30 3.89 5.42
CA ALA A 40 -0.87 4.12 4.09
C ALA A 40 -0.24 5.34 3.39
N MET A 41 -0.07 6.45 4.11
CA MET A 41 0.57 7.67 3.58
C MET A 41 2.03 7.43 3.16
N LYS A 42 2.79 6.71 3.99
CA LYS A 42 4.18 6.36 3.67
C LYS A 42 4.25 5.45 2.44
N LEU A 43 3.42 4.41 2.38
CA LEU A 43 3.38 3.46 1.28
C LEU A 43 2.99 4.14 -0.04
N ALA A 44 1.94 4.96 -0.04
CA ALA A 44 1.55 5.76 -1.21
C ALA A 44 2.70 6.70 -1.66
N SER A 45 3.40 7.33 -0.71
CA SER A 45 4.51 8.23 -1.05
C SER A 45 5.69 7.48 -1.67
N LEU A 46 6.05 6.32 -1.13
CA LEU A 46 7.13 5.48 -1.66
C LEU A 46 6.78 4.92 -3.05
N ALA A 47 5.54 4.46 -3.23
CA ALA A 47 5.06 3.92 -4.50
C ALA A 47 5.09 4.99 -5.62
N ASN A 48 4.66 6.22 -5.32
CA ASN A 48 4.76 7.34 -6.28
C ASN A 48 6.20 7.80 -6.55
N ALA A 49 7.13 7.52 -5.65
CA ALA A 49 8.54 7.87 -5.81
C ALA A 49 9.35 6.74 -6.48
N GLU A 50 8.68 5.64 -6.88
CA GLU A 50 9.32 4.40 -7.38
C GLU A 50 10.41 3.89 -6.43
N GLN A 51 10.27 4.20 -5.13
CA GLN A 51 11.25 3.83 -4.13
C GLN A 51 10.97 2.42 -3.61
N PRO A 52 12.02 1.65 -3.27
CA PRO A 52 11.84 0.36 -2.65
C PRO A 52 11.11 0.52 -1.32
N ILE A 53 9.94 -0.11 -1.23
CA ILE A 53 9.13 -0.12 -0.02
C ILE A 53 9.70 -1.14 0.97
N ARG A 54 10.16 -0.66 2.14
CA ARG A 54 10.53 -1.50 3.27
C ARG A 54 9.40 -1.48 4.30
N ILE A 55 8.58 -2.52 4.28
CA ILE A 55 7.62 -2.80 5.36
C ILE A 55 8.38 -3.65 6.38
N GLY A 56 8.62 -3.12 7.58
CA GLY A 56 9.29 -3.87 8.65
C GLY A 56 8.49 -5.11 9.04
N GLU A 57 9.14 -6.10 9.66
CA GLU A 57 8.48 -7.30 10.22
C GLU A 57 7.44 -6.89 11.26
N GLY A 58 6.21 -6.67 10.80
CA GLY A 58 5.07 -6.33 11.62
C GLY A 58 3.86 -7.08 11.06
N ARG A 59 3.19 -7.85 11.94
CA ARG A 59 1.98 -8.59 11.58
C ARG A 59 0.92 -7.60 11.05
N ILE A 60 0.61 -7.68 9.77
CA ILE A 60 -0.70 -7.26 9.27
C ILE A 60 -1.56 -8.52 9.37
N ALA A 61 -2.46 -8.58 10.34
CA ALA A 61 -3.42 -9.68 10.52
C ALA A 61 -2.85 -11.11 10.29
N GLY A 62 -1.64 -11.39 10.76
CA GLY A 62 -1.02 -12.73 10.69
C GLY A 62 -0.31 -13.12 9.39
N THR A 63 -0.20 -12.24 8.38
CA THR A 63 0.44 -12.60 7.09
C THR A 63 1.87 -12.07 6.98
N ARG A 64 2.81 -12.95 6.63
CA ARG A 64 4.24 -12.65 6.43
C ARG A 64 4.44 -12.15 5.00
N LEU A 65 4.86 -10.89 4.83
CA LEU A 65 5.10 -10.31 3.51
C LEU A 65 6.55 -10.54 3.08
N ARG A 66 6.77 -11.13 1.90
CA ARG A 66 8.09 -11.21 1.26
C ARG A 66 8.27 -10.03 0.31
N LEU A 67 9.49 -9.50 0.30
CA LEU A 67 9.96 -8.38 -0.52
C LEU A 67 9.88 -8.71 -2.02
N VAL A 68 9.09 -7.96 -2.79
CA VAL A 68 9.20 -7.95 -4.27
C VAL A 68 8.84 -6.56 -4.79
N MET A 69 9.57 -6.07 -5.80
CA MET A 69 9.39 -4.75 -6.42
C MET A 69 7.92 -4.54 -6.84
N ALA A 70 7.37 -3.34 -6.59
CA ALA A 70 6.12 -2.92 -7.24
C ALA A 70 6.41 -2.83 -8.74
N LYS A 71 5.79 -3.71 -9.54
CA LYS A 71 5.90 -3.64 -11.00
C LYS A 71 5.04 -2.47 -11.45
N ALA A 72 5.67 -1.37 -11.84
CA ALA A 72 5.03 -0.44 -12.76
C ALA A 72 4.76 -1.23 -14.05
N ALA A 73 3.49 -1.49 -14.33
CA ALA A 73 3.05 -2.03 -15.61
C ALA A 73 3.41 -1.06 -16.74
#